data_AF-X1BSC0-F1
#
_entry.id   AF-X1BSC0-F1
#
_cell.length_a   1.000
_cell.length_b   1.000
_cell.length_c   1.000
_cell.angle_alpha   90.00
_cell.angle_beta   90.00
_cell.angle_gamma   90.00
#
_symmetry.space_group_name_H-M   'P 1'
#
loop_
_entity.id
_entity.type
_entity.pdbx_description
1 polymer ?
#
loop_
_entity_poly.entity_id
_entity_poly.type
_entity_poly.pdbx_seq_one_letter_code
_entity_poly.pdbx_strand_id
1 'polypeptide(L)'
;MRIKEINLQHYGPLPKFNKEFDEGVHLIYGLNESGKTLLIDAIMKMLIGGTKFHSSLRRVEEKPSGHIIIDKDGKEIKLDEKENLETLMKIGSDELRNIFCIRDADLQISEETEFYERTQDKIAGLKSADLRR
;
A
#
# COMPACT_ATOMS: atom_id res chain seq x y z
N MET A 1 -2.40 -1.39 16.34
CA MET A 1 -3.22 -2.01 15.28
C MET A 1 -2.36 -3.00 14.53
N ARG A 2 -2.78 -4.26 14.40
CA ARG A 2 -1.99 -5.33 13.77
C ARG A 2 -2.90 -6.25 12.97
N ILE A 3 -2.48 -6.70 11.79
CA ILE A 3 -3.19 -7.74 11.04
C ILE A 3 -2.92 -9.09 11.71
N LYS A 4 -3.98 -9.82 12.05
CA LYS A 4 -3.96 -11.16 12.64
C LYS A 4 -4.20 -12.25 11.61
N GLU A 5 -5.14 -12.02 10.71
CA GLU A 5 -5.50 -12.97 9.66
C GLU A 5 -5.85 -12.23 8.37
N ILE A 6 -5.46 -12.82 7.23
CA ILE A 6 -5.96 -12.46 5.92
C ILE A 6 -6.61 -13.70 5.30
N ASN A 7 -7.86 -13.54 4.88
CA ASN A 7 -8.63 -14.54 4.18
C ASN A 7 -9.15 -13.95 2.87
N LEU A 8 -8.56 -14.36 1.75
CA LEU A 8 -8.92 -13.94 0.40
C LEU A 8 -9.53 -15.12 -0.35
N GLN A 9 -10.78 -14.98 -0.77
CA GLN A 9 -11.54 -16.03 -1.46
C GLN A 9 -11.52 -15.86 -2.98
N HIS A 10 -11.64 -14.63 -3.47
CA HIS A 10 -11.64 -14.36 -4.91
C HIS A 10 -11.01 -13.01 -5.20
N TYR A 11 -10.01 -12.99 -6.10
CA TYR A 11 -9.48 -11.78 -6.72
C TYR A 11 -8.61 -12.11 -7.94
N GLY A 12 -9.16 -11.92 -9.11
CA GLY A 12 -8.53 -12.16 -10.40
C GLY A 12 -8.13 -13.62 -10.55
N PRO A 13 -6.97 -13.89 -11.16
CA PRO A 13 -6.41 -15.24 -11.25
C PRO A 13 -5.78 -15.73 -9.93
N LEU A 14 -5.86 -14.99 -8.82
CA LEU A 14 -5.26 -15.45 -7.58
C LEU A 14 -5.96 -16.69 -7.05
N PRO A 15 -5.21 -17.71 -6.60
CA PRO A 15 -5.78 -18.76 -5.80
C PRO A 15 -6.28 -18.20 -4.48
N LYS A 16 -7.14 -18.96 -3.80
CA LYS A 16 -7.53 -18.66 -2.42
C LYS A 16 -6.30 -18.52 -1.55
N PHE A 17 -6.29 -17.51 -0.70
CA PHE A 17 -5.18 -17.24 0.21
C PHE A 17 -5.72 -17.11 1.62
N ASN A 18 -5.22 -17.93 2.54
CA ASN A 18 -5.51 -17.82 3.95
C ASN A 18 -4.19 -17.84 4.71
N LYS A 19 -3.99 -16.84 5.58
CA LYS A 19 -2.78 -16.72 6.38
C LYS A 19 -3.09 -16.05 7.71
N GLU A 20 -2.75 -16.75 8.78
CA GLU A 20 -2.58 -16.17 10.11
C GLU A 20 -1.17 -15.61 10.27
N PHE A 21 -1.09 -14.48 10.98
CA PHE A 21 0.13 -13.72 11.22
C PHE A 21 0.46 -13.71 12.71
N ASP A 22 1.69 -14.11 13.03
CA ASP A 22 2.33 -13.90 14.32
C ASP A 22 3.12 -12.58 14.33
N GLU A 23 3.83 -12.33 15.42
CA GLU A 23 4.67 -11.14 15.57
C GLU A 23 5.90 -11.20 14.67
N GLY A 24 6.32 -10.04 14.16
CA GLY A 24 7.54 -9.89 13.39
C GLY A 24 7.30 -9.49 11.94
N VAL A 25 8.25 -9.86 11.08
CA VAL A 25 8.29 -9.47 9.67
C VAL A 25 7.91 -10.65 8.80
N HIS A 26 6.91 -10.43 7.95
CA HIS A 26 6.39 -11.45 7.03
C HIS A 26 6.81 -11.14 5.60
N LEU A 27 7.53 -12.06 4.96
CA LEU A 27 8.02 -11.90 3.59
C LEU A 27 7.12 -12.62 2.58
N ILE A 28 6.65 -11.88 1.57
CA ILE A 28 5.97 -12.45 0.40
C ILE A 28 6.95 -12.48 -0.76
N TYR A 29 7.37 -13.68 -1.17
CA TYR A 29 8.36 -13.90 -2.24
C TYR A 29 7.89 -14.99 -3.21
N GLY A 30 8.56 -15.08 -4.38
CA GLY A 30 8.22 -16.04 -5.43
C GLY A 30 8.66 -15.57 -6.81
N LEU A 31 8.50 -16.42 -7.81
CA LEU A 31 8.87 -16.13 -9.20
C LEU A 31 8.09 -14.93 -9.76
N ASN A 32 8.61 -14.32 -10.83
CA ASN A 32 7.85 -13.31 -11.57
C ASN A 32 6.48 -13.86 -11.97
N GLU A 33 5.47 -12.99 -11.98
CA GLU A 33 4.09 -13.33 -12.33
C GLU A 33 3.37 -14.31 -11.38
N SER A 34 3.97 -14.70 -10.25
CA SER A 34 3.35 -15.57 -9.25
C SER A 34 2.18 -14.92 -8.47
N GLY A 35 1.71 -13.74 -8.87
CA GLY A 35 0.60 -13.04 -8.23
C GLY A 35 0.94 -12.17 -7.01
N LYS A 36 2.22 -12.01 -6.62
CA LYS A 36 2.62 -11.21 -5.43
C LYS A 36 2.04 -9.80 -5.41
N THR A 37 2.24 -9.05 -6.49
CA THR A 37 1.74 -7.67 -6.62
C THR A 37 0.22 -7.63 -6.56
N LEU A 38 -0.44 -8.63 -7.15
CA LEU A 38 -1.90 -8.72 -7.17
C LEU A 38 -2.44 -9.09 -5.77
N LEU A 39 -1.74 -9.93 -5.01
CA LEU A 39 -2.08 -10.26 -3.63
C LEU A 39 -1.99 -9.02 -2.73
N ILE A 40 -0.90 -8.26 -2.82
CA ILE A 40 -0.77 -6.99 -2.08
C ILE A 40 -1.89 -6.01 -2.47
N ASP A 41 -2.22 -5.91 -3.76
CA ASP A 41 -3.31 -5.05 -4.22
C ASP A 41 -4.67 -5.48 -3.64
N ALA A 42 -4.95 -6.78 -3.59
CA ALA A 42 -6.15 -7.34 -2.96
C ALA A 42 -6.25 -6.95 -1.48
N ILE A 43 -5.16 -7.19 -0.73
CA ILE A 43 -5.05 -6.90 0.70
C ILE A 43 -5.29 -5.41 0.96
N MET A 44 -4.67 -4.54 0.16
CA MET A 44 -4.82 -3.09 0.30
C MET A 44 -6.25 -2.62 0.03
N LYS A 45 -6.90 -3.16 -1.02
CA LYS A 45 -8.31 -2.88 -1.32
C LYS A 45 -9.24 -3.32 -0.19
N MET A 46 -8.98 -4.46 0.44
CA MET A 46 -9.75 -4.97 1.58
C MET A 46 -9.53 -4.16 2.86
N LEU A 47 -8.28 -3.77 3.15
CA LEU A 47 -7.94 -3.05 4.38
C LEU A 47 -8.48 -1.62 4.39
N ILE A 48 -8.22 -0.86 3.33
CA ILE A 48 -8.40 0.60 3.36
C ILE A 48 -9.73 1.01 2.71
N GLY A 49 -10.25 0.21 1.78
CA GLY A 49 -11.40 0.60 0.97
C GLY A 49 -11.01 1.58 -0.14
N GLY A 50 -11.76 1.57 -1.24
CA GLY A 50 -11.54 2.46 -2.38
C GLY A 50 -10.70 1.86 -3.52
N THR A 51 -11.08 2.20 -4.75
CA THR A 51 -10.44 1.73 -6.01
C THR A 51 -9.38 2.71 -6.53
N LYS A 52 -9.04 3.74 -5.75
CA LYS A 52 -8.19 4.86 -6.16
C LYS A 52 -6.73 4.72 -5.72
N PHE A 53 -6.23 3.49 -5.61
CA PHE A 53 -4.81 3.21 -5.29
C PHE A 53 -3.80 3.54 -6.40
N HIS A 54 -4.17 4.39 -7.37
CA HIS A 54 -3.46 4.77 -8.61
C HIS A 54 -4.02 4.10 -9.87
N SER A 55 -4.25 4.91 -10.92
CA SER A 55 -4.63 4.48 -12.27
C SER A 55 -3.69 3.45 -12.90
N SER A 56 -2.40 3.46 -12.55
CA SER A 56 -1.39 2.52 -13.05
C SER A 56 -1.48 1.11 -12.46
N LEU A 57 -2.33 0.91 -11.44
CA LEU A 57 -2.42 -0.33 -10.68
C LEU A 57 -3.82 -0.95 -10.71
N ARG A 58 -4.77 -0.42 -11.49
CA ARG A 58 -5.99 -1.15 -11.87
C ARG A 58 -5.63 -2.33 -12.78
N ARG A 59 -5.04 -3.37 -12.18
CA ARG A 59 -4.74 -4.63 -12.86
C ARG A 59 -6.01 -5.45 -13.09
N VAL A 60 -6.98 -5.32 -12.18
CA VAL A 60 -8.29 -5.98 -12.24
C VAL A 60 -9.37 -5.01 -11.73
N GLU A 61 -10.50 -4.94 -12.44
CA GLU A 61 -11.62 -4.05 -12.10
C GLU A 61 -12.45 -4.55 -10.91
N GLU A 62 -12.45 -5.86 -10.68
CA GLU A 62 -13.26 -6.46 -9.63
C GLU A 62 -12.78 -6.12 -8.21
N LYS A 63 -13.66 -6.34 -7.25
CA LYS A 63 -13.37 -6.20 -5.83
C LYS A 63 -12.94 -7.54 -5.25
N PRO A 64 -11.89 -7.59 -4.43
CA PRO A 64 -11.53 -8.80 -3.71
C PRO A 64 -12.64 -9.20 -2.73
N SER A 65 -12.89 -10.50 -2.58
CA SER A 65 -13.82 -11.03 -1.58
C SER A 65 -13.08 -11.79 -0.49
N GLY A 66 -13.58 -11.68 0.74
CA GLY A 66 -12.95 -12.27 1.91
C GLY A 66 -13.03 -11.38 3.15
N HIS A 67 -12.11 -11.56 4.08
CA HIS A 67 -12.00 -10.71 5.27
C HIS A 67 -10.56 -10.60 5.79
N ILE A 68 -10.31 -9.58 6.60
CA ILE A 68 -9.06 -9.36 7.33
C ILE A 68 -9.41 -9.18 8.80
N ILE A 69 -8.74 -9.91 9.68
CA ILE A 69 -8.89 -9.71 11.13
C ILE A 69 -7.75 -8.80 11.59
N ILE A 70 -8.09 -7.70 12.25
CA ILE A 70 -7.13 -6.81 12.88
C ILE A 70 -7.30 -6.81 14.40
N ASP A 71 -6.18 -6.70 15.10
CA ASP A 71 -6.10 -6.47 16.53
C ASP A 71 -5.90 -4.96 16.77
N LYS A 72 -6.89 -4.34 17.42
CA LYS A 72 -6.86 -2.94 17.85
C LYS A 72 -7.10 -2.90 19.35
N ASP A 73 -6.07 -2.51 20.09
CA ASP A 73 -6.10 -2.36 21.56
C ASP A 73 -6.60 -3.62 22.29
N GLY A 74 -6.18 -4.80 21.80
CA GLY A 74 -6.57 -6.11 22.34
C GLY A 74 -7.94 -6.60 21.90
N LYS A 75 -8.62 -5.89 20.99
CA LYS A 75 -9.90 -6.30 20.40
C LYS A 75 -9.72 -6.71 18.96
N GLU A 76 -10.24 -7.89 18.64
CA GLU A 76 -10.31 -8.38 17.26
C GLU A 76 -11.48 -7.72 16.53
N ILE A 77 -11.17 -7.10 15.40
CA ILE A 77 -12.13 -6.44 14.52
C ILE A 77 -11.99 -7.12 13.15
N LYS A 78 -13.13 -7.53 12.60
CA LYS A 78 -13.20 -8.15 11.28
C LYS A 78 -13.50 -7.07 10.25
N LEU A 79 -12.60 -6.90 9.29
CA LEU A 79 -12.78 -6.07 8.10
C LEU A 79 -13.25 -6.97 6.95
N ASP A 80 -14.29 -6.57 6.25
CA ASP A 80 -14.88 -7.30 5.13
C ASP A 80 -15.41 -6.32 4.06
N GLU A 81 -16.29 -6.77 3.17
CA GLU A 81 -16.85 -5.92 2.11
C GLU A 81 -17.65 -4.71 2.63
N LYS A 82 -18.16 -4.77 3.87
CA LYS A 82 -18.96 -3.70 4.49
C LYS A 82 -18.13 -2.81 5.39
N GLU A 83 -17.08 -3.36 6.01
CA GLU A 83 -16.28 -2.66 7.02
C GLU A 83 -14.80 -2.66 6.65
N ASN A 84 -14.20 -1.48 6.58
CA ASN A 84 -12.79 -1.26 6.28
C ASN A 84 -12.20 -0.18 7.20
N LEU A 85 -10.90 0.07 7.12
CA LEU A 85 -10.22 1.07 7.94
C LEU A 85 -10.73 2.49 7.72
N GLU A 86 -11.12 2.86 6.49
CA GLU A 86 -11.69 4.18 6.21
C GLU A 86 -12.98 4.40 7.03
N THR A 87 -13.84 3.38 7.08
CA THR A 87 -15.10 3.43 7.85
C THR A 87 -14.85 3.34 9.35
N LEU A 88 -13.90 2.50 9.78
CA LEU A 88 -13.54 2.29 11.19
C LEU A 88 -12.85 3.50 11.82
N MET A 89 -11.94 4.16 11.09
CA MET A 89 -11.14 5.28 11.59
C MET A 89 -11.70 6.64 11.19
N LYS A 90 -12.62 6.70 10.21
CA LYS A 90 -13.12 7.95 9.60
C LYS A 90 -11.98 8.81 9.02
N ILE A 91 -10.96 8.15 8.50
CA ILE A 91 -9.79 8.74 7.82
C ILE A 91 -9.90 8.37 6.35
N GLY A 92 -9.61 9.30 5.45
CA GLY A 92 -9.68 9.06 4.01
C GLY A 92 -8.72 7.95 3.56
N SER A 93 -9.11 7.20 2.52
CA SER A 93 -8.29 6.10 1.98
C SER A 93 -6.91 6.54 1.51
N ASP A 94 -6.78 7.76 0.97
CA ASP A 94 -5.49 8.35 0.55
C ASP A 94 -4.56 8.63 1.75
N GLU A 95 -5.12 9.07 2.87
CA GLU A 95 -4.35 9.31 4.11
C GLU A 95 -3.91 8.00 4.76
N LEU A 96 -4.83 7.02 4.85
CA LEU A 96 -4.53 5.69 5.35
C LEU A 96 -3.44 5.00 4.54
N ARG A 97 -3.44 5.18 3.21
CA ARG A 97 -2.39 4.67 2.35
C ARG A 97 -1.02 5.21 2.76
N ASN A 98 -0.90 6.52 2.95
CA ASN A 98 0.38 7.16 3.27
C ASN A 98 0.88 6.82 4.68
N ILE A 99 0.00 6.35 5.57
CA ILE A 99 0.36 5.91 6.92
C ILE A 99 0.80 4.45 6.95
N PHE A 100 0.08 3.57 6.26
CA PHE A 100 0.23 2.11 6.41
C PHE A 100 0.94 1.42 5.24
N CYS A 101 1.15 2.10 4.11
CA CYS A 101 1.74 1.50 2.92
C CYS A 101 2.94 2.33 2.44
N ILE A 102 4.07 1.64 2.27
CA ILE A 102 5.25 2.19 1.61
C ILE A 102 5.49 1.32 0.38
N ARG A 103 5.45 1.92 -0.81
CA ARG A 103 5.78 1.26 -2.08
C ARG A 103 7.05 1.86 -2.66
N ASP A 104 7.65 1.13 -3.59
CA ASP A 104 8.83 1.59 -4.34
C ASP A 104 8.61 2.99 -4.95
N ALA A 105 7.46 3.21 -5.61
CA ALA A 105 7.11 4.52 -6.15
C ALA A 105 6.95 5.63 -5.09
N ASP A 106 6.65 5.28 -3.83
CA ASP A 106 6.56 6.25 -2.74
C ASP A 106 7.96 6.64 -2.21
N LEU A 107 9.01 5.86 -2.54
CA LEU A 107 10.41 6.10 -2.17
C LEU A 107 11.22 6.76 -3.29
N GLN A 108 10.64 6.96 -4.47
CA GLN A 108 11.31 7.55 -5.62
C GLN A 108 11.28 9.08 -5.57
N ILE A 109 12.43 9.70 -5.84
CA ILE A 109 12.53 11.15 -6.04
C ILE A 109 12.41 11.42 -7.54
N SER A 110 11.33 12.08 -7.96
CA SER A 110 11.17 12.51 -9.35
C SER A 110 12.31 13.45 -9.76
N GLU A 111 12.92 13.18 -10.91
CA GLU A 111 14.03 13.98 -11.45
C GLU A 111 15.14 14.17 -10.40
N GLU A 112 15.52 13.08 -9.74
CA GLU A 112 16.41 13.03 -8.57
C GLU A 112 17.66 13.92 -8.70
N THR A 113 18.33 13.91 -9.85
CA THR A 113 19.49 14.77 -10.12
C THR A 113 19.13 16.26 -10.03
N GLU A 114 18.06 16.69 -10.69
CA GLU A 114 17.62 18.10 -10.67
C GLU A 114 17.09 18.51 -9.28
N PHE A 115 16.45 17.57 -8.58
CA PHE A 115 16.01 17.77 -7.21
C PHE A 115 17.20 18.01 -6.28
N TYR A 116 18.26 17.21 -6.38
CA TYR A 116 19.46 17.37 -5.56
C TYR A 116 20.23 18.63 -5.90
N GLU A 117 20.42 18.96 -7.20
CA GLU A 117 21.05 20.20 -7.62
C GLU A 117 20.30 21.42 -7.04
N ARG A 118 18.98 21.48 -7.19
CA ARG A 118 18.15 22.56 -6.63
C ARG A 118 18.20 22.63 -5.11
N THR A 119 18.24 21.49 -4.44
CA THR A 119 18.24 21.43 -2.97
C THR A 119 19.60 21.86 -2.41
N GLN A 120 20.68 21.42 -3.03
CA GLN A 120 22.03 21.85 -2.72
C GLN A 120 22.20 23.36 -2.93
N ASP A 121 21.69 23.90 -4.04
CA ASP A 121 21.68 25.34 -4.33
C ASP A 121 20.97 26.14 -3.24
N LYS A 122 19.79 25.69 -2.81
CA LYS A 122 19.03 26.35 -1.73
C LYS A 122 19.74 26.30 -0.37
N ILE A 123 20.35 25.16 -0.02
CA ILE A 123 21.05 24.99 1.26
C ILE A 123 22.35 25.78 1.30
N ALA A 124 23.11 25.78 0.20
CA ALA A 124 24.38 26.47 0.08
C ALA A 124 24.23 27.97 -0.23
N GLY A 125 23.01 28.43 -0.55
CA GLY A 125 22.77 29.80 -1.03
C GLY A 125 23.40 30.09 -2.40
N LEU A 126 23.68 29.05 -3.18
CA LEU A 126 24.31 29.14 -4.49
C LEU A 126 23.24 29.18 -5.58
N LYS A 127 23.43 30.01 -6.61
CA LYS A 127 22.62 29.98 -7.85
C LYS A 127 23.44 29.31 -8.95
N SER A 128 23.58 27.99 -8.88
CA SER A 128 24.47 27.25 -9.79
C SER A 128 23.87 27.13 -11.20
N ALA A 129 22.53 27.16 -11.31
CA ALA A 129 21.82 27.12 -12.58
C ALA A 129 22.10 28.32 -13.52
N ASP A 130 22.53 29.47 -12.98
CA ASP A 130 22.87 30.67 -13.77
C ASP A 130 24.26 30.59 -14.44
N LEU A 131 25.09 29.60 -14.08
CA LEU A 131 26.48 29.48 -14.55
C LEU A 131 26.66 28.58 -15.78
N ARG A 132 25.62 27.86 -16.22
CA ARG A 132 25.63 27.09 -17.47
C ARG A 132 25.12 27.99 -18.62
N ARG A 133 26.00 28.83 -19.17
CA ARG A 133 25.76 29.60 -20.39
C ARG A 133 26.89 29.40 -21.38
#